data_AF-A0A379EZN3-F1
#
_entry.id   AF-A0A379EZN3-F1
#
_cell.length_a   1.000
_cell.length_b   1.000
_cell.length_c   1.000
_cell.angle_alpha   90.00
_cell.angle_beta   90.00
_cell.angle_gamma   90.00
#
_symmetry.space_group_name_H-M   'P 1'
#
loop_
_entity.id
_entity.type
_entity.pdbx_description
1 polymer ?
#
loop_
_entity_poly.entity_id
_entity_poly.type
_entity_poly.pdbx_seq_one_letter_code
_entity_poly.pdbx_strand_id
1 'polypeptide(L)'
;MQKGVITPVQMKKALIINVIISCVSGIALIIVACKKPEDAIGFLVMGLLAIVAAITYTVGKRPYGYMGLGDISVLIFFGWLSVIGTYYLQANAFNIVTLLPATACGLLSVAVLNINNMRDLENDIQAGKNTLAVRLGASGSRIYHTCVIAIAIICLIVFTLIYMHRWTAWLFLLAVPMLLLHIKRVNTDLSGEAMRPLLEHMVKAALLTNILFSLGLVLE
;
A
#
# COMPACT_ATOMS: atom_id res chain seq x y z
N MET A 1 5.32 3.69 -23.23
CA MET A 1 4.12 4.53 -23.42
C MET A 1 4.42 6.01 -23.26
N GLN A 2 4.54 6.61 -22.06
CA GLN A 2 4.79 8.07 -21.95
C GLN A 2 6.13 8.56 -22.53
N LYS A 3 7.19 7.75 -22.43
CA LYS A 3 8.51 8.03 -23.04
C LYS A 3 8.71 7.34 -24.40
N GLY A 4 7.66 6.75 -25.00
CA GLY A 4 7.76 6.03 -26.27
C GLY A 4 8.46 4.67 -26.25
N VAL A 5 9.20 4.32 -25.19
CA VAL A 5 10.05 3.10 -25.10
C VAL A 5 9.30 1.76 -25.22
N ILE A 6 7.99 1.73 -24.96
CA ILE A 6 7.17 0.49 -24.94
C ILE A 6 5.89 0.74 -25.75
N THR A 7 5.62 -0.13 -26.72
CA THR A 7 4.42 -0.07 -27.56
C THR A 7 3.17 -0.58 -26.83
N PRO A 8 1.95 -0.18 -27.26
CA PRO A 8 0.71 -0.72 -26.70
C PRO A 8 0.59 -2.24 -26.76
N VAL A 9 1.06 -2.84 -27.84
CA VAL A 9 1.05 -4.30 -28.02
C VAL A 9 2.00 -4.99 -27.03
N GLN A 10 3.21 -4.45 -26.84
CA GLN A 10 4.16 -4.97 -25.86
C GLN A 10 3.61 -4.87 -24.44
N MET A 11 3.00 -3.73 -24.07
CA MET A 11 2.39 -3.56 -22.76
C MET A 11 1.24 -4.55 -22.53
N LYS A 12 0.36 -4.74 -23.53
CA LYS A 12 -0.73 -5.71 -23.46
C LYS A 12 -0.20 -7.14 -23.27
N LYS A 13 0.84 -7.53 -24.02
CA LYS A 13 1.47 -8.85 -23.88
C LYS A 13 2.07 -9.05 -22.50
N ALA A 14 2.81 -8.06 -22.00
CA ALA A 14 3.41 -8.10 -20.65
C ALA A 14 2.33 -8.18 -19.56
N LEU A 15 1.23 -7.46 -19.71
CA LEU A 15 0.09 -7.52 -18.78
C LEU A 15 -0.52 -8.93 -18.76
N ILE A 16 -0.80 -9.51 -19.92
CA ILE A 16 -1.36 -10.87 -20.02
C ILE A 16 -0.44 -11.90 -19.37
N ILE A 17 0.86 -11.85 -19.66
CA ILE A 17 1.85 -12.77 -19.09
C ILE A 17 1.87 -12.65 -17.56
N ASN A 18 1.94 -11.43 -17.02
CA ASN A 18 1.96 -11.22 -15.57
C ASN A 18 0.66 -11.67 -14.89
N VAL A 19 -0.50 -11.46 -15.52
CA VAL A 19 -1.79 -11.96 -15.00
C VAL A 19 -1.78 -13.48 -14.94
N ILE A 20 -1.35 -14.16 -16.01
CA ILE A 20 -1.26 -15.63 -16.03
C ILE A 20 -0.33 -16.14 -14.93
N ILE A 21 0.89 -15.59 -14.83
CA ILE A 21 1.86 -15.98 -13.79
C ILE A 21 1.26 -15.77 -12.39
N SER A 22 0.64 -14.60 -12.15
CA SER A 22 0.02 -14.29 -10.85
C SER A 22 -1.12 -15.25 -10.51
N CYS A 23 -1.97 -15.58 -11.48
CA CYS A 23 -3.04 -16.56 -11.30
C CYS A 23 -2.50 -17.96 -11.00
N VAL A 24 -1.50 -18.42 -11.75
CA VAL A 24 -0.88 -19.74 -11.53
C VAL A 24 -0.22 -19.79 -10.15
N SER A 25 0.57 -18.78 -9.77
CA SER A 25 1.20 -18.71 -8.45
C SER A 25 0.16 -18.63 -7.32
N GLY A 26 -0.91 -17.85 -7.50
CA GLY A 26 -1.98 -17.73 -6.50
C GLY A 26 -2.75 -19.04 -6.32
N ILE A 27 -3.10 -19.72 -7.41
CA ILE A 27 -3.77 -21.04 -7.37
C ILE A 27 -2.86 -22.08 -6.71
N ALA A 28 -1.57 -22.12 -7.10
CA ALA A 28 -0.60 -23.03 -6.49
C ALA A 28 -0.46 -22.79 -4.97
N LEU A 29 -0.42 -21.53 -4.54
CA LEU A 29 -0.38 -21.18 -3.12
C LEU A 29 -1.64 -21.65 -2.39
N ILE A 30 -2.83 -21.44 -2.96
CA ILE A 30 -4.10 -21.90 -2.37
C ILE A 30 -4.10 -23.42 -2.21
N ILE A 31 -3.67 -24.18 -3.22
CA ILE A 31 -3.59 -25.65 -3.17
C ILE A 31 -2.67 -26.13 -2.05
N VAL A 32 -1.54 -25.45 -1.84
CA VAL A 32 -0.54 -25.86 -0.83
C VAL A 32 -0.94 -25.42 0.58
N ALA A 33 -1.50 -24.22 0.74
CA ALA A 33 -1.71 -23.61 2.05
C ALA A 33 -3.11 -23.87 2.63
N CYS A 34 -4.16 -23.97 1.80
CA CYS A 34 -5.53 -24.15 2.28
C CYS A 34 -5.80 -25.62 2.61
N LYS A 35 -6.14 -25.90 3.88
CA LYS A 35 -6.48 -27.25 4.34
C LYS A 35 -7.96 -27.58 4.17
N LYS A 36 -8.83 -26.57 4.21
CA LYS A 36 -10.28 -26.73 4.06
C LYS A 36 -10.76 -26.19 2.70
N PRO A 37 -11.76 -26.82 2.08
CA PRO A 37 -12.37 -26.30 0.85
C PRO A 37 -12.95 -24.89 1.01
N GLU A 38 -13.48 -24.58 2.20
CA GLU A 38 -14.02 -23.26 2.55
C GLU A 38 -12.97 -22.16 2.45
N ASP A 39 -11.75 -22.40 2.95
CA ASP A 39 -10.63 -21.47 2.86
C ASP A 39 -10.26 -21.22 1.40
N ALA A 40 -10.14 -22.30 0.61
CA ALA A 40 -9.79 -22.20 -0.81
C ALA A 40 -10.82 -21.39 -1.59
N ILE A 41 -12.12 -21.64 -1.37
CA ILE A 41 -13.20 -20.86 -1.99
C ILE A 41 -13.12 -19.39 -1.58
N GLY A 42 -12.90 -19.12 -0.28
CA GLY A 42 -12.72 -17.76 0.23
C GLY A 42 -11.59 -17.00 -0.46
N PHE A 43 -10.40 -17.61 -0.56
CA PHE A 43 -9.26 -16.99 -1.24
C PHE A 43 -9.44 -16.84 -2.75
N LEU A 44 -10.12 -17.78 -3.41
CA LEU A 44 -10.47 -17.64 -4.83
C LEU A 44 -11.42 -16.46 -5.08
N VAL A 45 -12.44 -16.31 -4.24
CA VAL A 45 -13.37 -15.16 -4.30
C VAL A 45 -12.63 -13.85 -4.04
N MET A 46 -11.78 -13.80 -3.00
CA MET A 46 -10.97 -12.60 -2.72
C MET A 46 -10.01 -12.27 -3.87
N GLY A 47 -9.38 -13.28 -4.48
CA GLY A 47 -8.52 -13.10 -5.64
C GLY A 47 -9.27 -12.54 -6.86
N LEU A 48 -10.48 -13.06 -7.11
CA LEU A 48 -11.35 -12.53 -8.18
C LEU A 48 -11.76 -11.09 -7.91
N LEU A 49 -12.15 -10.77 -6.66
CA LEU A 49 -12.48 -9.40 -6.25
C LEU A 49 -11.28 -8.46 -6.40
N ALA A 50 -10.07 -8.92 -6.08
CA ALA A 50 -8.84 -8.13 -6.28
C ALA A 50 -8.58 -7.84 -7.76
N ILE A 51 -8.81 -8.81 -8.66
CA ILE A 51 -8.69 -8.60 -10.11
C ILE A 51 -9.73 -7.57 -10.60
N VAL A 52 -10.99 -7.73 -10.18
CA VAL A 52 -12.07 -6.80 -10.54
C VAL A 52 -11.76 -5.39 -10.02
N ALA A 53 -11.29 -5.27 -8.78
CA ALA A 53 -10.87 -4.01 -8.19
C ALA A 53 -9.72 -3.38 -8.99
N ALA A 54 -8.65 -4.14 -9.28
CA ALA A 54 -7.52 -3.65 -10.06
C ALA A 54 -7.92 -3.12 -11.45
N ILE A 55 -8.85 -3.80 -12.14
CA ILE A 55 -9.36 -3.35 -13.44
C ILE A 55 -10.19 -2.06 -13.25
N THR A 56 -11.16 -2.07 -12.35
CA THR A 56 -12.08 -0.94 -12.12
C THR A 56 -11.40 0.27 -11.45
N TYR A 57 -10.18 0.10 -10.94
CA TYR A 57 -9.33 1.18 -10.42
C TYR A 57 -8.94 2.18 -11.51
N THR A 58 -8.66 1.71 -12.74
CA THR A 58 -8.22 2.55 -13.87
C THR A 58 -9.14 2.50 -15.09
N VAL A 59 -9.91 1.42 -15.27
CA VAL A 59 -10.71 1.17 -16.48
C VAL A 59 -12.20 1.30 -16.18
N GLY A 60 -12.92 2.03 -17.04
CA GLY A 60 -14.37 2.16 -16.99
C GLY A 60 -14.86 3.60 -17.09
N LYS A 61 -16.20 3.79 -17.01
CA LYS A 61 -16.83 5.12 -17.11
C LYS A 61 -16.50 6.03 -15.91
N ARG A 62 -16.27 5.45 -14.74
CA ARG A 62 -15.94 6.15 -13.48
C ARG A 62 -14.94 5.32 -12.67
N PRO A 63 -13.65 5.33 -13.02
CA PRO A 63 -12.64 4.59 -12.27
C PRO A 63 -12.56 5.12 -10.85
N TYR A 64 -12.73 4.24 -9.85
CA TYR A 64 -12.87 4.69 -8.48
C TYR A 64 -11.56 5.29 -7.92
N GLY A 65 -10.40 4.95 -8.51
CA GLY A 65 -9.12 5.60 -8.24
C GLY A 65 -9.14 7.11 -8.54
N TYR A 66 -9.96 7.54 -9.51
CA TYR A 66 -10.15 8.95 -9.85
C TYR A 66 -11.31 9.61 -9.10
N MET A 67 -12.00 8.85 -8.24
CA MET A 67 -13.12 9.33 -7.42
C MET A 67 -12.72 9.58 -5.96
N GLY A 68 -11.44 9.47 -5.62
CA GLY A 68 -10.96 9.64 -4.25
C GLY A 68 -11.11 8.40 -3.38
N LEU A 69 -11.41 7.24 -3.98
CA LEU A 69 -11.48 5.94 -3.29
C LEU A 69 -10.16 5.15 -3.40
N GLY A 70 -9.13 5.73 -4.03
CA GLY A 70 -7.84 5.09 -4.24
C GLY A 70 -7.15 4.71 -2.92
N ASP A 71 -7.11 5.63 -1.96
CA ASP A 71 -6.45 5.45 -0.66
C ASP A 71 -7.08 4.32 0.16
N ILE A 72 -8.42 4.22 0.19
CA ILE A 72 -9.13 3.11 0.84
C ILE A 72 -8.81 1.79 0.14
N SER A 73 -8.81 1.78 -1.19
CA SER A 73 -8.43 0.60 -1.96
C SER A 73 -7.00 0.17 -1.65
N VAL A 74 -6.05 1.10 -1.55
CA VAL A 74 -4.66 0.79 -1.20
C VAL A 74 -4.58 0.20 0.21
N LEU A 75 -5.27 0.76 1.20
CA LEU A 75 -5.32 0.21 2.55
C LEU A 75 -5.87 -1.23 2.58
N ILE A 76 -6.95 -1.49 1.85
CA ILE A 76 -7.56 -2.83 1.78
C ILE A 76 -6.60 -3.83 1.13
N PHE A 77 -6.08 -3.54 -0.07
CA PHE A 77 -5.33 -4.52 -0.86
C PHE A 77 -3.86 -4.66 -0.44
N PHE A 78 -3.21 -3.56 -0.05
CA PHE A 78 -1.80 -3.55 0.36
C PHE A 78 -1.60 -3.63 1.87
N GLY A 79 -2.66 -3.43 2.67
CA GLY A 79 -2.65 -3.62 4.11
C GLY A 79 -3.40 -4.88 4.54
N TRP A 80 -4.72 -4.77 4.67
CA TRP A 80 -5.52 -5.83 5.30
C TRP A 80 -5.50 -7.15 4.55
N LEU A 81 -5.83 -7.15 3.25
CA LEU A 81 -5.90 -8.36 2.45
C LEU A 81 -4.52 -9.04 2.33
N SER A 82 -3.48 -8.26 2.04
CA SER A 82 -2.12 -8.79 1.86
C SER A 82 -1.53 -9.33 3.16
N VAL A 83 -1.56 -8.55 4.25
CA VAL A 83 -0.90 -8.92 5.51
C VAL A 83 -1.71 -9.98 6.25
N ILE A 84 -3.01 -9.76 6.44
CA ILE A 84 -3.86 -10.72 7.17
C ILE A 84 -4.07 -11.99 6.34
N GLY A 85 -4.24 -11.86 5.02
CA GLY A 85 -4.35 -13.01 4.13
C GLY A 85 -3.09 -13.90 4.17
N THR A 86 -1.90 -13.29 4.12
CA THR A 86 -0.64 -14.04 4.23
C THR A 86 -0.49 -14.69 5.61
N TYR A 87 -0.81 -13.95 6.69
CA TYR A 87 -0.81 -14.50 8.04
C TYR A 87 -1.75 -15.70 8.15
N TYR A 88 -2.98 -15.59 7.65
CA TYR A 88 -3.96 -16.67 7.70
C TYR A 88 -3.50 -17.91 6.93
N LEU A 89 -2.93 -17.74 5.73
CA LEU A 89 -2.43 -18.87 4.94
C LEU A 89 -1.30 -19.64 5.65
N GLN A 90 -0.48 -18.95 6.45
CA GLN A 90 0.60 -19.58 7.19
C GLN A 90 0.16 -20.14 8.55
N ALA A 91 -0.54 -19.31 9.35
CA ALA A 91 -0.94 -19.65 10.71
C ALA A 91 -2.23 -20.46 10.80
N ASN A 92 -3.05 -20.49 9.73
CA ASN A 92 -4.40 -21.07 9.72
C ASN A 92 -5.29 -20.55 10.86
N ALA A 93 -5.08 -19.29 11.25
CA ALA A 93 -5.81 -18.62 12.32
C ALA A 93 -6.02 -17.15 11.97
N PHE A 94 -7.11 -16.58 12.49
CA PHE A 94 -7.35 -15.15 12.45
C PHE A 94 -7.08 -14.56 13.82
N ASN A 95 -6.21 -13.55 13.90
CA ASN A 95 -5.97 -12.83 15.13
C ASN A 95 -6.21 -11.33 14.87
N ILE A 96 -7.13 -10.74 15.62
CA ILE A 96 -7.52 -9.34 15.48
C ILE A 96 -6.34 -8.38 15.65
N VAL A 97 -5.33 -8.77 16.45
CA VAL A 97 -4.12 -7.96 16.69
C VAL A 97 -3.33 -7.73 15.39
N THR A 98 -3.43 -8.64 14.40
CA THR A 98 -2.78 -8.48 13.08
C THR A 98 -3.35 -7.33 12.25
N LEU A 99 -4.52 -6.78 12.60
CA LEU A 99 -5.03 -5.56 11.97
C LEU A 99 -4.09 -4.37 12.17
N LEU A 100 -3.35 -4.32 13.27
CA LEU A 100 -2.42 -3.21 13.56
C LEU A 100 -1.27 -3.16 12.54
N PRO A 101 -0.43 -4.21 12.38
CA PRO A 101 0.63 -4.19 11.36
C PRO A 101 0.07 -4.16 9.94
N ALA A 102 -1.10 -4.78 9.69
CA ALA A 102 -1.75 -4.68 8.39
C ALA A 102 -2.16 -3.24 8.05
N THR A 103 -2.73 -2.52 9.01
CA THR A 103 -3.09 -1.10 8.87
C THR A 103 -1.84 -0.25 8.68
N ALA A 104 -0.77 -0.51 9.42
CA ALA A 104 0.50 0.21 9.25
C ALA A 104 1.07 0.06 7.83
N CYS A 105 1.21 -1.17 7.33
CA CYS A 105 1.69 -1.46 5.99
C CYS A 105 0.82 -0.80 4.90
N GLY A 106 -0.51 -0.89 5.08
CA GLY A 106 -1.46 -0.26 4.18
C GLY A 106 -1.36 1.27 4.18
N LEU A 107 -1.26 1.90 5.36
CA LEU A 107 -1.11 3.35 5.49
C LEU A 107 0.23 3.86 4.93
N LEU A 108 1.34 3.13 5.10
CA LEU A 108 2.60 3.47 4.44
C LEU A 108 2.48 3.41 2.91
N SER A 109 1.69 2.47 2.38
CA SER A 109 1.37 2.39 0.96
C SER A 109 0.46 3.53 0.51
N VAL A 110 -0.51 3.92 1.34
CA VAL A 110 -1.35 5.11 1.12
C VAL A 110 -0.50 6.38 1.09
N ALA A 111 0.51 6.51 1.95
CA ALA A 111 1.44 7.65 1.91
C ALA A 111 2.18 7.73 0.56
N VAL A 112 2.61 6.59 0.01
CA VAL A 112 3.20 6.53 -1.35
C VAL A 112 2.20 6.98 -2.43
N LEU A 113 0.93 6.57 -2.34
CA LEU A 113 -0.11 7.03 -3.27
C LEU A 113 -0.39 8.52 -3.10
N ASN A 114 -0.51 9.01 -1.87
CA ASN A 114 -0.84 10.39 -1.58
C ASN A 114 0.24 11.34 -2.10
N ILE A 115 1.52 11.02 -1.93
CA ILE A 115 2.59 11.85 -2.50
C ILE A 115 2.63 11.80 -4.02
N ASN A 116 2.28 10.67 -4.63
CA ASN A 116 2.08 10.59 -6.08
C ASN A 116 0.94 11.52 -6.54
N ASN A 117 -0.18 11.55 -5.82
CA ASN A 117 -1.31 12.42 -6.14
C ASN A 117 -1.01 13.91 -5.86
N MET A 118 -0.22 14.23 -4.82
CA MET A 118 0.25 15.59 -4.56
C MET A 118 1.19 16.10 -5.66
N ARG A 119 2.06 15.23 -6.21
CA ARG A 119 2.93 15.57 -7.34
C ARG A 119 2.13 15.96 -8.58
N ASP A 120 1.05 15.23 -8.84
CA ASP A 120 0.25 15.36 -10.06
C ASP A 120 -1.01 16.23 -9.85
N LEU A 121 -1.08 16.99 -8.76
CA LEU A 121 -2.29 17.71 -8.33
C LEU A 121 -2.86 18.61 -9.43
N GLU A 122 -2.06 19.51 -10.01
CA GLU A 122 -2.51 20.41 -11.07
C GLU A 122 -2.96 19.66 -12.33
N ASN A 123 -2.24 18.60 -12.71
CA ASN A 123 -2.58 17.77 -13.86
C ASN A 123 -3.89 17.01 -13.64
N ASP A 124 -4.10 16.49 -12.43
CA ASP A 124 -5.31 15.76 -12.04
C ASP A 124 -6.53 16.67 -12.01
N ILE A 125 -6.37 17.93 -11.57
CA ILE A 125 -7.40 18.98 -11.66
C ILE A 125 -7.77 19.24 -13.12
N GLN A 126 -6.78 19.48 -13.99
CA GLN A 126 -7.01 19.74 -15.42
C GLN A 126 -7.66 18.56 -16.14
N ALA A 127 -7.34 17.33 -15.72
CA ALA A 127 -7.93 16.11 -16.25
C ALA A 127 -9.32 15.78 -15.66
N GLY A 128 -9.87 16.62 -14.76
CA GLY A 128 -11.17 16.41 -14.13
C GLY A 128 -11.21 15.21 -13.17
N LYS A 129 -10.06 14.76 -12.66
CA LYS A 129 -9.99 13.70 -11.66
C LYS A 129 -10.27 14.27 -10.27
N ASN A 130 -11.06 13.56 -9.48
CA ASN A 130 -11.44 13.97 -8.13
C ASN A 130 -10.78 13.06 -7.08
N THR A 131 -9.45 12.93 -7.15
CA THR A 131 -8.64 12.18 -6.18
C THR A 131 -8.77 12.79 -4.77
N LEU A 132 -8.38 12.05 -3.74
CA LEU A 132 -8.45 12.58 -2.37
C LEU A 132 -7.57 13.83 -2.22
N ALA A 133 -6.42 13.86 -2.89
CA ALA A 133 -5.54 15.02 -2.89
C ALA A 133 -6.19 16.26 -3.54
N VAL A 134 -6.92 16.07 -4.65
CA VAL A 134 -7.69 17.15 -5.29
C VAL A 134 -8.79 17.67 -4.36
N ARG A 135 -9.51 16.77 -3.67
CA ARG A 135 -10.58 17.14 -2.74
C ARG A 135 -10.07 17.88 -1.50
N LEU A 136 -8.92 17.46 -0.96
CA LEU A 136 -8.29 18.07 0.21
C LEU A 136 -7.51 19.34 -0.12
N GLY A 137 -7.14 19.54 -1.39
CA GLY A 137 -6.23 20.58 -1.82
C GLY A 137 -4.79 20.36 -1.35
N ALA A 138 -3.87 21.23 -1.77
CA ALA A 138 -2.44 21.08 -1.51
C ALA A 138 -2.11 21.02 0.00
N SER A 139 -2.66 21.94 0.80
CA SER A 139 -2.40 21.99 2.25
C SER A 139 -3.05 20.84 3.00
N GLY A 140 -4.30 20.49 2.68
CA GLY A 140 -5.00 19.37 3.31
C GLY A 140 -4.33 18.03 3.03
N SER A 141 -3.82 17.84 1.80
CA SER A 141 -3.11 16.61 1.41
C SER A 141 -1.81 16.39 2.19
N ARG A 142 -1.12 17.46 2.58
CA ARG A 142 0.12 17.40 3.39
C ARG A 142 -0.14 17.07 4.85
N ILE A 143 -1.20 17.67 5.42
CA ILE A 143 -1.67 17.32 6.77
C ILE A 143 -2.08 15.85 6.78
N TYR A 144 -2.90 15.43 5.80
CA TYR A 144 -3.30 14.04 5.62
C TYR A 144 -2.10 13.09 5.51
N HIS A 145 -1.09 13.44 4.70
CA HIS A 145 0.16 12.67 4.58
C HIS A 145 0.84 12.44 5.93
N THR A 146 0.94 13.51 6.72
CA THR A 146 1.54 13.48 8.05
C THR A 146 0.75 12.57 8.99
N CYS A 147 -0.59 12.70 8.99
CA CYS A 147 -1.47 11.87 9.81
C CYS A 147 -1.36 10.38 9.44
N VAL A 148 -1.38 10.04 8.14
CA VAL A 148 -1.28 8.66 7.66
C VAL A 148 0.02 8.00 8.13
N ILE A 149 1.16 8.69 8.00
CA ILE A 149 2.46 8.16 8.47
C ILE A 149 2.48 8.03 10.01
N ALA A 150 1.97 9.02 10.73
CA ALA A 150 1.92 8.99 12.19
C ALA A 150 1.08 7.81 12.71
N ILE A 151 -0.13 7.62 12.15
CA ILE A 151 -1.01 6.51 12.51
C ILE A 151 -0.36 5.17 12.18
N ALA A 152 0.35 5.04 11.05
CA ALA A 152 1.07 3.82 10.72
C ALA A 152 2.10 3.43 11.79
N ILE A 153 2.90 4.38 12.25
CA ILE A 153 3.89 4.15 13.31
C ILE A 153 3.23 3.86 14.65
N ILE A 154 2.13 4.56 14.99
CA ILE A 154 1.35 4.27 16.20
C ILE A 154 0.81 2.83 16.17
N CYS A 155 0.28 2.36 15.03
CA CYS A 155 -0.18 0.98 14.90
C CYS A 155 0.93 -0.04 15.17
N LEU A 156 2.16 0.19 14.66
CA LEU A 156 3.30 -0.70 14.94
C LEU A 156 3.71 -0.64 16.42
N ILE A 157 3.75 0.55 17.02
CA ILE A 157 4.06 0.71 18.46
C ILE A 157 3.03 -0.05 19.31
N VAL A 158 1.73 0.15 19.05
CA VAL A 158 0.66 -0.51 19.81
C VAL A 158 0.73 -2.03 19.63
N PHE A 159 0.99 -2.51 18.42
CA PHE A 159 1.18 -3.94 18.18
C PHE A 159 2.37 -4.51 18.99
N THR A 160 3.53 -3.84 18.93
CA THR A 160 4.73 -4.25 19.64
C THR A 160 4.51 -4.24 21.16
N LEU A 161 3.83 -3.25 21.71
CA LEU A 161 3.51 -3.20 23.14
C LEU A 161 2.59 -4.34 23.62
N ILE A 162 1.66 -4.78 22.76
CA ILE A 162 0.67 -5.80 23.12
C ILE A 162 1.24 -7.21 22.95
N TYR A 163 2.04 -7.46 21.91
CA TYR A 163 2.37 -8.82 21.45
C TYR A 163 3.86 -9.17 21.54
N MET A 164 4.75 -8.19 21.71
CA MET A 164 6.20 -8.41 21.69
C MET A 164 6.81 -8.06 23.04
N HIS A 165 7.92 -8.72 23.37
CA HIS A 165 8.57 -8.64 24.67
C HIS A 165 10.04 -8.24 24.58
N ARG A 166 10.71 -8.53 23.46
CA ARG A 166 12.14 -8.23 23.28
C ARG A 166 12.34 -6.86 22.66
N TRP A 167 13.52 -6.30 22.92
CA TRP A 167 13.93 -5.00 22.37
C TRP A 167 14.06 -5.03 20.83
N THR A 168 14.29 -6.21 20.25
CA THR A 168 14.40 -6.42 18.79
C THR A 168 13.10 -6.10 18.05
N ALA A 169 11.93 -6.25 18.66
CA ALA A 169 10.66 -5.88 18.06
C ALA A 169 10.50 -4.36 17.81
N TRP A 170 11.39 -3.53 18.34
CA TRP A 170 11.39 -2.07 18.16
C TRP A 170 12.30 -1.58 17.02
N LEU A 171 12.92 -2.49 16.25
CA LEU A 171 13.84 -2.13 15.16
C LEU A 171 13.23 -1.18 14.12
N PHE A 172 11.91 -1.24 13.89
CA PHE A 172 11.22 -0.33 12.96
C PHE A 172 11.35 1.15 13.35
N LEU A 173 11.62 1.46 14.62
CA LEU A 173 11.87 2.84 15.07
C LEU A 173 13.12 3.46 14.43
N LEU A 174 14.07 2.64 13.94
CA LEU A 174 15.24 3.14 13.21
C LEU A 174 14.86 3.80 11.87
N ALA A 175 13.67 3.53 11.33
CA ALA A 175 13.14 4.22 10.14
C ALA A 175 12.48 5.58 10.47
N VAL A 176 12.16 5.87 11.73
CA VAL A 176 11.44 7.09 12.14
C VAL A 176 12.20 8.37 11.76
N PRO A 177 13.53 8.50 11.95
CA PRO A 177 14.25 9.71 11.52
C PRO A 177 14.08 10.01 10.02
N MET A 178 14.07 8.96 9.18
CA MET A 178 13.84 9.09 7.74
C MET A 178 12.41 9.55 7.44
N LEU A 179 11.41 9.01 8.14
CA LEU A 179 10.00 9.41 8.01
C LEU A 179 9.77 10.86 8.47
N LEU A 180 10.39 11.28 9.58
CA LEU A 180 10.28 12.66 10.07
C LEU A 180 10.94 13.66 9.10
N LEU A 181 12.10 13.32 8.55
CA LEU A 181 12.75 14.14 7.52
C LEU A 181 11.86 14.23 6.26
N HIS A 182 11.24 13.12 5.88
CA HIS A 182 10.30 13.08 4.76
C HIS A 182 9.10 14.00 4.99
N ILE A 183 8.42 13.88 6.14
CA ILE A 183 7.30 14.73 6.53
C ILE A 183 7.71 16.21 6.52
N LYS A 184 8.87 16.53 7.09
CA LYS A 184 9.39 17.91 7.10
C LYS A 184 9.52 18.47 5.69
N ARG A 185 10.15 17.73 4.76
CA ARG A 185 10.31 18.16 3.37
C ARG A 185 8.98 18.31 2.64
N VAL A 186 8.07 17.34 2.82
CA VAL A 186 6.71 17.41 2.26
C VAL A 186 5.93 18.61 2.80
N ASN A 187 6.21 19.10 4.01
CA ASN A 187 5.54 20.29 4.55
C ASN A 187 6.21 21.61 4.16
N THR A 188 7.49 21.61 3.77
CA THR A 188 8.22 22.84 3.37
C THR A 188 8.20 23.10 1.87
N ASP A 189 8.25 22.07 1.02
CA ASP A 189 8.42 22.24 -0.43
C ASP A 189 7.09 22.42 -1.15
N LEU A 190 6.80 23.60 -1.66
CA LEU A 190 5.48 23.93 -2.21
C LEU A 190 5.22 23.44 -3.64
N SER A 191 6.26 23.08 -4.41
CA SER A 191 6.13 22.73 -5.84
C SER A 191 5.92 21.24 -6.10
N GLY A 192 5.13 20.90 -7.14
CA GLY A 192 4.94 19.52 -7.59
C GLY A 192 6.23 18.85 -8.09
N GLU A 193 7.18 19.63 -8.65
CA GLU A 193 8.48 19.08 -9.08
C GLU A 193 9.33 18.57 -7.92
N ALA A 194 9.29 19.26 -6.78
CA ALA A 194 9.98 18.82 -5.56
C ALA A 194 9.42 17.50 -5.00
N MET A 195 8.17 17.15 -5.34
CA MET A 195 7.54 15.89 -4.89
C MET A 195 8.08 14.65 -5.61
N ARG A 196 8.69 14.79 -6.80
CA ARG A 196 9.26 13.65 -7.56
C ARG A 196 10.31 12.86 -6.77
N PRO A 197 11.41 13.47 -6.27
CA PRO A 197 12.39 12.76 -5.47
C PRO A 197 11.81 12.31 -4.11
N LEU A 198 10.82 13.03 -3.58
CA LEU A 198 10.17 12.66 -2.32
C LEU A 198 9.31 11.40 -2.46
N LEU A 199 8.71 11.13 -3.63
CA LEU A 199 8.02 9.87 -3.89
C LEU A 199 8.98 8.67 -3.74
N GLU A 200 10.15 8.72 -4.36
CA GLU A 200 11.17 7.67 -4.21
C GLU A 200 11.61 7.53 -2.76
N HIS A 201 11.81 8.66 -2.06
CA HIS A 201 12.16 8.67 -0.65
C HIS A 201 11.09 8.00 0.22
N MET A 202 9.80 8.26 -0.04
CA MET A 202 8.69 7.63 0.69
C MET A 202 8.65 6.12 0.45
N VAL A 203 8.84 5.67 -0.79
CA VAL A 203 8.92 4.24 -1.13
C VAL A 203 10.05 3.55 -0.34
N LYS A 204 11.24 4.16 -0.31
CA LYS A 204 12.38 3.64 0.46
C LYS A 204 12.10 3.62 1.96
N ALA A 205 11.47 4.67 2.51
CA ALA A 205 11.11 4.74 3.92
C ALA A 205 10.08 3.68 4.31
N ALA A 206 9.04 3.47 3.48
CA ALA A 206 8.05 2.43 3.68
C ALA A 206 8.68 1.03 3.64
N LEU A 207 9.54 0.78 2.65
CA LEU A 207 10.28 -0.48 2.52
C LEU A 207 11.17 -0.74 3.74
N LEU A 208 11.99 0.25 4.13
CA LEU A 208 12.86 0.15 5.30
C LEU A 208 12.07 -0.13 6.58
N THR A 209 10.96 0.57 6.78
CA THR A 209 10.07 0.38 7.95
C THR A 209 9.56 -1.06 7.99
N ASN A 210 9.04 -1.57 6.87
CA ASN A 210 8.49 -2.93 6.80
C ASN A 210 9.57 -4.02 6.95
N ILE A 211 10.77 -3.81 6.39
CA ILE A 211 11.90 -4.74 6.57
C ILE A 211 12.33 -4.78 8.02
N LEU A 212 12.55 -3.63 8.65
CA LEU A 212 12.97 -3.56 10.05
C LEU A 212 11.91 -4.12 10.99
N PHE A 213 10.63 -3.86 10.73
CA PHE A 213 9.53 -4.47 11.48
C PHE A 213 9.54 -5.99 11.33
N SER A 214 9.66 -6.51 10.10
CA SER A 214 9.71 -7.95 9.83
C SER A 214 10.93 -8.61 10.48
N LEU A 215 12.09 -7.96 10.46
CA LEU A 215 13.28 -8.42 11.17
C LEU A 215 13.05 -8.45 12.69
N GLY A 216 12.37 -7.44 13.23
CA GLY A 216 11.96 -7.41 14.63
C GLY A 216 11.07 -8.61 15.00
N LEU A 217 10.11 -8.97 14.14
CA LEU A 217 9.25 -10.15 14.34
C LEU A 217 10.04 -11.47 14.34
N VAL A 218 11.04 -11.60 13.47
CA VAL A 218 11.85 -12.83 13.34
C VAL A 218 12.85 -12.98 14.49
N LEU A 219 13.33 -11.86 15.03
CA LEU A 219 14.29 -11.81 16.12
C LEU A 219 13.62 -11.75 17.51
N GLU A 220 12.29 -11.75 17.56
CA GLU A 220 11.51 -11.96 18.79
C GLU A 220 11.68 -13.38 19.33
#